data_AF-A0A7C6MZZ6-F1
#
_entry.id   AF-A0A7C6MZZ6-F1
#
_cell.length_a   1.000
_cell.length_b   1.000
_cell.length_c   1.000
_cell.angle_alpha   90.00
_cell.angle_beta   90.00
_cell.angle_gamma   90.00
#
_symmetry.space_group_name_H-M   'P 1'
#
loop_
_entity.id
_entity.type
_entity.pdbx_description
1 polymer ?
#
loop_
_entity_poly.entity_id
_entity_poly.type
_entity_poly.pdbx_seq_one_letter_code
_entity_poly.pdbx_strand_id
1 'polypeptide(L)'
;MVYLKSFTFPIADMEYDFILSIKRTCYDSYYPFRILSNHDLHRLDFDPITILYGGNGSGKSTALNVIAEKIGISRDSVYNKSNFFPDYVNLCNMNIDEEIPKDSRIITSDDVFDYMLNIRNLNEGINLKRDEIFEEYLDAKYSQFQMRSIDD
;
A
#
# COMPACT_ATOMS: atom_id res chain seq x y z
N MET A 1 24.06 1.70 1.63
CA MET A 1 23.56 2.95 2.24
C MET A 1 22.06 2.79 2.41
N VAL A 2 21.52 3.12 3.58
CA VAL A 2 20.09 2.96 3.92
C VAL A 2 19.59 4.32 4.38
N TYR A 3 18.56 4.87 3.71
CA TYR A 3 18.01 6.18 4.07
C TYR A 3 17.05 6.07 5.26
N LEU A 4 16.05 5.20 5.15
CA LEU A 4 15.10 4.88 6.21
C LEU A 4 15.66 3.70 7.02
N LYS A 5 16.13 3.92 8.25
CA LYS A 5 16.71 2.88 9.10
C LYS A 5 15.64 1.97 9.69
N SER A 6 14.58 2.57 10.23
CA SER A 6 13.50 1.83 10.87
C SER A 6 12.18 2.59 10.81
N PHE A 7 11.08 1.85 10.84
CA PHE A 7 9.73 2.40 10.89
C PHE A 7 8.93 1.69 11.99
N THR A 8 8.15 2.45 12.76
CA THR A 8 7.29 1.90 13.81
C THR A 8 5.84 2.23 13.56
N PHE A 9 5.00 1.21 13.59
CA PHE A 9 3.54 1.30 13.48
C PHE A 9 2.91 1.37 14.88
N PRO A 10 1.69 1.91 15.02
CA PRO A 10 0.97 1.86 16.28
C PRO A 10 0.69 0.40 16.70
N ILE A 11 0.81 0.14 18.00
CA ILE A 11 0.40 -1.13 18.62
C ILE A 11 -1.11 -1.19 18.77
N ALA A 12 -1.65 -2.39 19.02
CA ALA A 12 -3.08 -2.64 19.16
C ALA A 12 -3.77 -1.71 20.18
N ASP A 13 -3.15 -1.45 21.34
CA ASP A 13 -3.72 -0.59 22.37
C ASP A 13 -3.86 0.87 21.90
N MET A 14 -2.84 1.40 21.22
CA MET A 14 -2.90 2.77 20.66
C MET A 14 -3.99 2.89 19.60
N GLU A 15 -4.13 1.88 18.75
CA GLU A 15 -5.20 1.82 17.76
C GLU A 15 -6.58 1.72 18.42
N TYR A 16 -6.71 0.95 19.50
CA TYR A 16 -7.95 0.79 20.25
C TYR A 16 -8.39 2.11 20.90
N ASP A 17 -7.47 2.82 21.56
CA ASP A 17 -7.74 4.12 22.16
C ASP A 17 -8.20 5.15 21.11
N PHE A 18 -7.57 5.15 19.93
CA PHE A 18 -7.99 6.00 18.82
C PHE A 18 -9.42 5.68 18.39
N ILE A 19 -9.74 4.40 18.16
CA ILE A 19 -11.07 3.98 17.71
C ILE A 19 -12.14 4.36 18.75
N LEU A 20 -11.87 4.16 20.05
CA LEU A 20 -12.80 4.58 21.12
C LEU A 20 -13.01 6.09 21.17
N SER A 21 -12.02 6.89 20.75
CA SER A 21 -12.16 8.34 20.69
C SER A 21 -13.14 8.82 19.60
N ILE A 22 -13.40 7.98 18.59
CA ILE A 22 -14.32 8.29 17.49
C ILE A 22 -15.77 8.09 17.95
N LYS A 23 -16.46 9.21 18.18
CA LYS A 23 -17.85 9.21 18.68
C LYS A 23 -18.93 9.03 17.60
N ARG A 24 -18.57 9.11 16.32
CA ARG A 24 -19.52 9.03 15.19
C ARG A 24 -19.54 7.64 14.60
N THR A 25 -20.71 7.16 14.21
CA THR A 25 -20.93 5.82 13.63
C THR A 25 -21.10 5.84 12.11
N CYS A 26 -20.96 6.99 11.44
CA CYS A 26 -21.19 7.16 10.01
C CYS A 26 -19.98 6.83 9.12
N TYR A 27 -18.97 6.17 9.66
CA TYR A 27 -17.75 5.85 8.92
C TYR A 27 -17.79 4.41 8.43
N ASP A 28 -17.64 4.23 7.12
CA ASP A 28 -17.72 2.91 6.47
C ASP A 28 -16.42 2.11 6.56
N SER A 29 -15.31 2.76 6.94
CA SER A 29 -14.01 2.11 7.08
C SER A 29 -13.12 2.80 8.10
N TYR A 30 -12.39 1.98 8.86
CA TYR A 30 -11.30 2.39 9.74
C TYR A 30 -9.93 2.05 9.14
N TYR A 31 -9.84 1.76 7.84
CA TYR A 31 -8.55 1.51 7.19
C TYR A 31 -7.57 2.66 7.46
N PRO A 32 -6.30 2.43 7.87
CA PRO A 32 -5.60 1.15 7.93
C PRO A 32 -5.52 0.52 9.34
N PHE A 33 -6.32 0.98 10.30
CA PHE A 33 -6.35 0.42 11.66
C PHE A 33 -6.72 -1.07 11.65
N ARG A 34 -6.17 -1.80 12.62
CA ARG A 34 -6.35 -3.24 12.85
C ARG A 34 -5.80 -4.14 11.75
N ILE A 35 -5.00 -3.62 10.81
CA ILE A 35 -4.40 -4.46 9.76
C ILE A 35 -3.05 -5.00 10.22
N LEU A 36 -2.10 -4.12 10.54
CA LEU A 36 -0.74 -4.50 10.92
C LEU A 36 -0.67 -5.00 12.37
N SER A 37 -1.42 -4.37 13.27
CA SER A 37 -1.53 -4.75 14.68
C SER A 37 -2.15 -6.14 14.89
N ASN A 38 -3.05 -6.60 14.00
CA ASN A 38 -3.57 -7.98 14.04
C ASN A 38 -2.50 -9.05 13.74
N HIS A 39 -1.36 -8.63 13.18
CA HIS A 39 -0.20 -9.49 12.92
C HIS A 39 0.98 -9.16 13.84
N ASP A 40 0.74 -8.40 14.91
CA ASP A 40 1.76 -7.91 15.85
C ASP A 40 2.93 -7.17 15.18
N LEU A 41 2.74 -6.65 13.96
CA LEU A 41 3.76 -5.91 13.24
C LEU A 41 3.79 -4.45 13.74
N HIS A 42 4.72 -4.18 14.66
CA HIS A 42 4.90 -2.85 15.26
C HIS A 42 6.19 -2.17 14.81
N ARG A 43 7.15 -2.89 14.23
CA ARG A 43 8.44 -2.35 13.79
C ARG A 43 8.97 -3.06 12.55
N LEU A 44 9.56 -2.29 11.65
CA LEU A 44 10.41 -2.75 10.56
C LEU A 44 11.77 -2.08 10.68
N ASP A 45 12.83 -2.88 10.62
CA ASP A 45 14.19 -2.40 10.42
C ASP A 45 14.58 -2.71 8.97
N PHE A 46 15.20 -1.74 8.29
CA PHE A 46 15.46 -1.82 6.86
C PHE A 46 16.91 -2.11 6.54
N ASP A 47 17.08 -2.96 5.53
CA ASP A 47 18.32 -3.18 4.81
C ASP A 47 18.25 -2.52 3.42
N PRO A 48 19.39 -2.41 2.69
CA PRO A 48 19.41 -1.83 1.34
C PRO A 48 18.36 -2.45 0.40
N ILE A 49 18.05 -3.73 0.59
CA ILE A 49 16.93 -4.42 -0.02
C ILE A 49 16.13 -5.11 1.09
N THR A 50 14.88 -4.69 1.27
CA THR A 50 13.96 -5.27 2.24
C THR A 50 12.76 -5.85 1.49
N ILE A 51 12.41 -7.11 1.75
CA ILE A 51 11.32 -7.81 1.07
C ILE A 51 10.23 -8.15 2.07
N LEU A 52 9.02 -7.65 1.84
CA LEU A 52 7.81 -8.06 2.57
C LEU A 52 7.12 -9.18 1.79
N TYR A 53 7.06 -10.39 2.35
CA TYR A 53 6.45 -11.56 1.73
C TYR A 53 5.29 -12.11 2.57
N GLY A 54 4.20 -12.52 1.92
CA GLY A 54 3.00 -13.05 2.57
C GLY A 54 1.80 -13.08 1.64
N GLY A 55 0.72 -13.76 2.04
CA GLY A 55 -0.51 -13.89 1.25
C GLY A 55 -1.32 -12.60 1.08
N ASN A 56 -2.36 -12.63 0.24
CA ASN A 56 -3.27 -11.49 0.09
C ASN A 56 -3.96 -11.16 1.43
N GLY A 57 -4.16 -9.87 1.69
CA GLY A 57 -4.75 -9.40 2.95
C GLY A 57 -3.77 -9.32 4.14
N SER A 58 -2.52 -9.77 4.01
CA SER A 58 -1.53 -9.74 5.11
C SER A 58 -0.97 -8.35 5.47
N GLY A 59 -1.55 -7.26 4.93
CA GLY A 59 -1.13 -5.89 5.24
C GLY A 59 0.13 -5.35 4.54
N LYS A 60 0.78 -6.10 3.62
CA LYS A 60 2.01 -5.63 2.92
C LYS A 60 1.81 -4.28 2.22
N SER A 61 0.80 -4.18 1.36
CA SER A 61 0.51 -2.94 0.63
C SER A 61 0.13 -1.81 1.60
N THR A 62 -0.55 -2.14 2.70
CA THR A 62 -0.87 -1.18 3.77
C THR A 62 0.39 -0.62 4.42
N ALA A 63 1.33 -1.47 4.82
CA ALA A 63 2.61 -1.04 5.39
C ALA A 63 3.37 -0.12 4.42
N LEU A 64 3.50 -0.51 3.15
CA LEU A 64 4.18 0.30 2.13
C LEU A 64 3.49 1.65 1.90
N ASN A 65 2.16 1.68 1.84
CA ASN A 65 1.40 2.91 1.65
C ASN A 65 1.55 3.87 2.85
N VAL A 66 1.55 3.34 4.07
CA VAL A 66 1.73 4.13 5.30
C VAL A 66 3.14 4.72 5.36
N ILE A 67 4.16 3.91 5.04
CA ILE A 67 5.56 4.38 4.97
C ILE A 67 5.71 5.48 3.93
N ALA A 68 5.18 5.27 2.72
CA ALA A 68 5.25 6.24 1.63
C ALA A 68 4.59 7.58 2.00
N GLU A 69 3.39 7.55 2.58
CA GLU A 69 2.68 8.76 3.01
C GLU A 69 3.42 9.47 4.16
N LYS A 70 3.99 8.71 5.12
CA LYS A 70 4.74 9.29 6.25
C LYS A 70 6.00 10.03 5.77
N ILE A 71 6.66 9.50 4.76
CA ILE A 71 7.85 10.12 4.16
C ILE A 71 7.45 11.29 3.25
N GLY A 72 6.26 11.24 2.65
CA GLY A 72 5.81 12.24 1.67
C GLY A 72 6.41 12.02 0.28
N ILE A 73 6.70 10.76 -0.09
CA ILE A 73 7.22 10.45 -1.43
C ILE A 73 6.12 10.53 -2.49
N SER A 74 6.53 10.81 -3.72
CA SER A 74 5.63 10.92 -4.87
C SER A 74 4.99 9.57 -5.25
N ARG A 75 3.79 9.63 -5.83
CA ARG A 75 3.01 8.49 -6.34
C ARG A 75 2.22 8.91 -7.57
N ASP A 76 2.05 8.00 -8.54
CA ASP A 76 1.23 8.24 -9.74
C ASP A 76 -0.20 7.66 -9.60
N SER A 77 -0.32 6.44 -9.06
CA SER A 77 -1.60 5.75 -8.85
C SER A 77 -2.39 6.26 -7.63
N VAL A 78 -3.72 6.25 -7.77
CA VAL A 78 -4.63 6.42 -6.63
C VAL A 78 -4.52 5.21 -5.72
N TYR A 79 -4.67 5.41 -4.41
CA TYR A 79 -4.76 4.32 -3.46
C TYR A 79 -5.82 4.59 -2.40
N ASN A 80 -6.19 3.55 -1.65
CA ASN A 80 -7.21 3.66 -0.63
C ASN A 80 -6.74 4.58 0.50
N LYS A 81 -7.25 5.81 0.53
CA LYS A 81 -7.19 6.72 1.67
C LYS A 81 -8.57 6.75 2.30
N SER A 82 -8.72 6.13 3.47
CA SER A 82 -9.90 6.38 4.30
C SER A 82 -9.74 7.72 5.03
N ASN A 83 -10.82 8.20 5.64
CA ASN A 83 -10.80 9.41 6.47
C ASN A 83 -9.77 9.37 7.60
N PHE A 84 -9.44 8.18 8.11
CA PHE A 84 -8.53 7.99 9.24
C PHE A 84 -7.11 7.60 8.82
N PHE A 85 -6.83 7.52 7.51
CA PHE A 85 -5.50 7.22 7.02
C PHE A 85 -4.45 8.25 7.51
N PRO A 86 -4.70 9.57 7.44
CA PRO A 86 -3.76 10.56 7.97
C PRO A 86 -3.53 10.42 9.48
N ASP A 87 -4.58 10.11 10.24
CA ASP A 87 -4.48 9.91 11.69
C ASP A 87 -3.56 8.73 12.03
N TYR A 88 -3.71 7.62 11.29
CA TYR A 88 -2.82 6.47 11.44
C TYR A 88 -1.36 6.79 11.13
N VAL A 89 -1.11 7.52 10.03
CA VAL A 89 0.22 7.97 9.63
C VAL A 89 0.84 8.87 10.70
N ASN A 90 0.03 9.72 11.35
CA ASN A 90 0.50 10.56 12.45
C ASN A 90 0.94 9.76 13.68
N LEU A 91 0.30 8.62 13.97
CA LEU A 91 0.69 7.71 15.05
C LEU A 91 1.99 6.93 14.76
N CYS A 92 2.39 6.82 13.49
CA CYS A 92 3.62 6.13 13.11
C CYS A 92 4.86 6.99 13.37
N ASN A 93 6.01 6.35 13.56
CA ASN A 93 7.32 7.03 13.62
C ASN A 93 8.29 6.43 12.61
N MET A 94 9.25 7.23 12.19
CA MET A 94 10.33 6.82 11.30
C MET A 94 11.67 7.29 11.84
N ASN A 95 12.69 6.47 11.65
CA ASN A 95 14.07 6.80 11.93
C ASN A 95 14.84 6.84 10.61
N ILE A 96 15.45 7.98 10.33
CA ILE A 96 16.15 8.27 9.08
C ILE A 96 17.63 8.43 9.41
N ASP A 97 18.49 7.70 8.72
CA ASP A 97 19.96 7.83 8.85
C ASP A 97 20.50 8.93 7.91
N GLU A 98 19.89 9.09 6.72
CA GLU A 98 20.27 10.09 5.71
C GLU A 98 19.04 10.70 5.03
N GLU A 99 19.14 11.97 4.60
CA GLU A 99 18.04 12.67 3.93
C GLU A 99 17.52 11.87 2.72
N ILE A 100 16.21 11.64 2.69
CA ILE A 100 15.57 10.86 1.62
C ILE A 100 15.59 11.70 0.33
N PRO A 101 16.13 11.18 -0.79
CA PRO A 101 16.22 11.92 -2.04
C PRO A 101 14.85 12.42 -2.52
N LYS A 102 14.80 13.64 -3.06
CA LYS A 102 13.56 14.28 -3.51
C LYS A 102 12.82 13.51 -4.60
N ASP A 103 13.55 12.76 -5.43
CA ASP A 103 12.99 11.95 -6.51
C ASP A 103 12.56 10.55 -6.05
N SER A 104 12.54 10.29 -4.73
CA SER A 104 12.02 9.03 -4.18
C SER A 104 10.54 8.87 -4.51
N ARG A 105 10.14 7.62 -4.80
CA ARG A 105 8.82 7.29 -5.33
C ARG A 105 8.35 5.93 -4.86
N ILE A 106 7.05 5.79 -4.64
CA ILE A 106 6.40 4.48 -4.54
C ILE A 106 5.96 4.03 -5.92
N ILE A 107 6.35 2.80 -6.29
CA ILE A 107 5.93 2.15 -7.54
C ILE A 107 5.08 0.95 -7.15
N THR A 108 3.90 0.86 -7.72
CA THR A 108 2.93 -0.20 -7.49
C THR A 108 2.60 -0.94 -8.79
N SER A 109 1.89 -2.06 -8.66
CA SER A 109 1.40 -2.80 -9.82
C SER A 109 0.61 -1.89 -10.75
N ASP A 110 -0.27 -1.06 -10.20
CA ASP A 110 -1.22 -0.24 -10.96
C ASP A 110 -0.46 0.81 -11.80
N ASP A 111 0.64 1.37 -11.27
CA ASP A 111 1.53 2.27 -12.03
C ASP A 111 2.15 1.58 -13.25
N VAL A 112 2.59 0.33 -13.08
CA VAL A 112 3.19 -0.47 -14.16
C VAL A 112 2.14 -0.87 -15.20
N PHE A 113 0.93 -1.24 -14.76
CA PHE A 113 -0.18 -1.59 -15.65
C PHE A 113 -0.65 -0.39 -16.45
N ASP A 114 -0.87 0.76 -15.83
CA ASP A 114 -1.28 2.00 -16.50
C ASP A 114 -0.26 2.42 -17.56
N TYR A 115 1.04 2.33 -17.23
CA TYR A 115 2.10 2.58 -18.20
C TYR A 115 2.03 1.62 -19.40
N MET A 116 1.86 0.32 -19.15
CA MET A 116 1.75 -0.68 -20.22
C MET A 116 0.55 -0.41 -21.14
N LEU A 117 -0.62 -0.06 -20.57
CA LEU A 117 -1.82 0.28 -21.34
C LEU A 117 -1.62 1.53 -22.20
N ASN A 118 -0.97 2.56 -21.65
CA ASN A 118 -0.67 3.78 -22.39
C ASN A 118 0.24 3.49 -23.61
N ILE A 119 1.27 2.66 -23.45
CA ILE A 119 2.16 2.28 -24.57
C ILE A 119 1.40 1.51 -25.65
N ARG A 120 0.51 0.57 -25.28
CA ARG A 120 -0.32 -0.15 -26.25
C ARG A 120 -1.26 0.77 -27.01
N ASN A 121 -1.93 1.70 -26.32
CA ASN A 121 -2.80 2.69 -26.95
C ASN A 121 -2.05 3.59 -27.95
N LEU A 122 -0.83 4.02 -27.60
CA LEU A 122 0.03 4.82 -28.49
C LEU A 122 0.44 4.03 -29.74
N ASN A 123 0.72 2.73 -29.59
CA ASN A 123 1.15 1.88 -30.70
C ASN A 123 0.00 1.44 -31.61
N GLU A 124 -1.20 1.23 -31.06
CA GLU A 124 -2.36 0.75 -31.82
C GLU A 124 -3.22 1.89 -32.39
N GLY A 125 -3.02 3.14 -31.98
CA GLY A 125 -3.81 4.29 -32.45
C GLY A 125 -5.31 4.20 -32.13
N ILE A 126 -5.71 3.27 -31.25
CA ILE A 126 -7.10 2.92 -30.96
C ILE A 126 -7.41 3.35 -29.52
N ASN A 127 -8.34 4.30 -29.39
CA ASN A 127 -8.78 4.86 -28.12
C ASN A 127 -9.94 4.06 -27.46
N LEU A 128 -10.20 2.83 -27.92
CA LEU A 128 -11.45 2.08 -27.64
C LEU A 128 -11.31 0.86 -26.72
N LYS A 129 -10.10 0.47 -26.31
CA LYS A 129 -9.90 -0.77 -25.52
C LYS A 129 -9.46 -0.58 -24.08
N ARG A 130 -9.36 0.67 -23.60
CA ARG A 130 -8.85 0.94 -22.25
C ARG A 130 -9.72 0.29 -21.18
N ASP A 131 -11.03 0.48 -21.26
CA ASP A 131 -11.96 -0.01 -20.23
C ASP A 131 -12.08 -1.53 -20.26
N GLU A 132 -12.15 -2.17 -21.43
CA GLU A 132 -12.21 -3.64 -21.56
C GLU A 132 -10.96 -4.32 -20.99
N ILE A 133 -9.76 -3.81 -21.30
CA ILE A 133 -8.51 -4.37 -20.78
C ILE A 133 -8.37 -4.11 -19.27
N PHE A 134 -8.90 -2.98 -18.79
CA PHE A 134 -8.89 -2.67 -17.36
C PHE A 134 -9.83 -3.59 -16.57
N GLU A 135 -11.01 -3.89 -17.12
CA GLU A 135 -11.93 -4.90 -16.56
C GLU A 135 -11.29 -6.29 -16.55
N GLU A 136 -10.64 -6.71 -17.64
CA GLU A 136 -9.93 -8.00 -17.70
C GLU A 136 -8.82 -8.11 -16.63
N TYR A 137 -8.12 -6.99 -16.36
CA TYR A 137 -7.13 -6.91 -15.28
C TYR A 137 -7.76 -6.96 -13.89
N LEU A 138 -8.85 -6.22 -13.65
CA LEU A 138 -9.56 -6.24 -12.37
C LEU A 138 -10.09 -7.65 -12.07
N ASP A 139 -10.66 -8.31 -13.07
CA ASP A 139 -11.08 -9.71 -12.99
C ASP A 139 -9.90 -10.62 -12.63
N ALA A 140 -8.75 -10.49 -13.31
CA ALA A 140 -7.57 -11.29 -12.97
C ALA A 140 -7.04 -11.00 -11.54
N LYS A 141 -6.98 -9.73 -11.13
CA LYS A 141 -6.44 -9.28 -9.84
C LYS A 141 -7.29 -9.74 -8.65
N TYR A 142 -8.61 -9.68 -8.81
CA TYR A 142 -9.56 -10.08 -7.77
C TYR A 142 -10.08 -11.51 -7.93
N SER A 143 -9.73 -12.20 -9.02
CA SER A 143 -9.97 -13.64 -9.15
C SER A 143 -9.29 -14.37 -8.00
N GLN A 144 -10.04 -15.28 -7.35
CA GLN A 144 -9.46 -16.21 -6.40
C GLN A 144 -8.61 -17.21 -7.18
N PHE A 145 -7.35 -16.88 -7.44
CA PHE A 145 -6.40 -17.85 -8.00
C PHE A 145 -6.18 -18.96 -6.96
N GLN A 146 -6.91 -20.06 -7.11
CA GLN A 146 -6.78 -21.26 -6.29
C GLN A 146 -5.96 -22.28 -7.09
N MET A 147 -4.64 -22.29 -6.89
CA MET A 147 -3.76 -23.31 -7.48
C MET A 147 -4.13 -24.68 -6.90
N ARG A 148 -4.72 -25.56 -7.71
CA ARG A 148 -5.20 -26.89 -7.26
C ARG A 148 -4.18 -28.02 -7.44
N SER A 149 -3.13 -27.83 -8.25
CA SER A 149 -2.00 -28.76 -8.38
C SER A 149 -0.82 -28.06 -9.08
N ILE A 150 0.39 -28.59 -8.90
CA ILE A 150 1.63 -28.26 -9.64
C ILE A 150 1.77 -29.13 -10.91
N ASP A 151 0.88 -30.11 -11.12
CA ASP A 151 0.88 -30.94 -12.32
C ASP A 151 0.19 -30.21 -13.49
N ASP A 152 0.83 -29.15 -14.00
CA ASP A 152 0.74 -28.65 -15.40
C ASP A 152 1.94 -27.74 -15.71
#